data_AF-L1QCR1-F1
#
_entry.id   AF-L1QCR1-F1
#
_cell.length_a   1.000
_cell.length_b   1.000
_cell.length_c   1.000
_cell.angle_alpha   90.00
_cell.angle_beta   90.00
_cell.angle_gamma   90.00
#
_symmetry.space_group_name_H-M   'P 1'
#
loop_
_entity.id
_entity.type
_entity.pdbx_description
1 polymer ?
#
loop_
_entity_poly.entity_id
_entity_poly.type
_entity_poly.pdbx_seq_one_letter_code
_entity_poly.pdbx_strand_id
1 'polypeptide(L)'
;MKSTIKVTKWVAGGIEALLGIPVLGASIILSLAWTPLIAMLTFHIVNLVLSKKENLPITGSILGIVGNAIGWIPFVGMIMHILTAIFVMIEAAKTEVDE
;
A
#
# COMPACT_ATOMS: atom_id res chain seq x y z
N MET A 1 13.51 -10.61 10.24
CA MET A 1 13.07 -9.90 9.02
C MET A 1 11.55 -9.81 8.91
N LYS A 2 10.80 -10.90 9.17
CA LYS A 2 9.31 -10.89 9.24
C LYS A 2 8.69 -9.78 10.11
N SER A 3 9.24 -9.50 11.31
CA SER A 3 8.76 -8.40 12.18
C SER A 3 8.79 -7.05 11.47
N THR A 4 9.91 -6.72 10.84
CA THR A 4 10.06 -5.49 10.05
C THR A 4 9.05 -5.42 8.91
N ILE A 5 8.87 -6.52 8.17
CA ILE A 5 7.89 -6.59 7.06
C ILE A 5 6.47 -6.39 7.56
N LYS A 6 6.12 -6.96 8.72
CA LYS A 6 4.81 -6.77 9.35
C LYS A 6 4.56 -5.28 9.63
N VAL A 7 5.54 -4.60 10.21
CA VAL A 7 5.45 -3.15 10.49
C VAL A 7 5.33 -2.35 9.19
N THR A 8 6.15 -2.63 8.18
CA THR A 8 6.07 -1.88 6.92
C THR A 8 4.76 -2.12 6.18
N LYS A 9 4.15 -3.31 6.29
CA LYS A 9 2.79 -3.54 5.77
C LYS A 9 1.73 -2.77 6.56
N TRP A 10 1.81 -2.68 7.89
CA TRP A 10 0.89 -1.83 8.66
C TRP A 10 1.01 -0.36 8.26
N VAL A 11 2.23 0.14 8.08
CA VAL A 11 2.46 1.52 7.61
C VAL A 11 1.89 1.71 6.20
N ALA A 12 2.14 0.78 5.27
CA ALA A 12 1.56 0.85 3.92
C ALA A 12 0.03 0.89 3.99
N GLY A 13 -0.58 -0.03 4.74
CA GLY A 13 -2.02 -0.10 4.91
C GLY A 13 -2.63 1.18 5.47
N GLY A 14 -1.98 1.80 6.46
CA GLY A 14 -2.42 3.08 7.03
C GLY A 14 -2.36 4.24 6.04
N ILE A 15 -1.28 4.33 5.25
CA ILE A 15 -1.13 5.39 4.23
C ILE A 15 -2.16 5.17 3.09
N GLU A 16 -2.31 3.93 2.61
CA GLU A 16 -3.32 3.59 1.60
C GLU A 16 -4.74 3.89 2.08
N ALA A 17 -5.06 3.58 3.35
CA ALA A 17 -6.35 3.91 3.94
C ALA A 17 -6.59 5.42 3.98
N LEU A 18 -5.57 6.21 4.33
CA LEU A 18 -5.63 7.68 4.32
C LEU A 18 -5.85 8.23 2.91
N LEU A 19 -5.11 7.72 1.92
CA LEU A 19 -5.24 8.12 0.51
C LEU A 19 -6.53 7.62 -0.15
N GLY A 20 -7.16 6.58 0.40
CA GLY A 20 -8.45 6.06 -0.05
C GLY A 20 -9.66 6.88 0.40
N ILE A 21 -9.50 7.80 1.37
CA ILE A 21 -10.59 8.70 1.79
C ILE A 21 -10.87 9.69 0.66
N PRO A 22 -12.10 9.81 0.14
CA PRO A 22 -12.31 10.48 -1.15
C PRO A 22 -11.77 11.91 -1.27
N VAL A 23 -12.33 12.84 -0.50
CA VAL A 23 -11.97 14.26 -0.59
C VAL A 23 -10.56 14.52 -0.01
N LEU A 24 -10.19 13.78 1.04
CA LEU A 24 -8.91 13.93 1.72
C LEU A 24 -7.75 13.36 0.91
N GLY A 25 -7.90 12.15 0.38
CA GLY A 25 -6.92 11.51 -0.49
C GLY A 25 -6.70 12.29 -1.78
N ALA A 26 -7.79 12.72 -2.42
CA ALA A 26 -7.69 13.57 -3.61
C ALA A 26 -6.97 14.89 -3.31
N SER A 27 -7.29 15.56 -2.19
CA SER A 27 -6.61 16.82 -1.82
C SER A 27 -5.13 16.62 -1.53
N ILE A 28 -4.74 15.53 -0.87
CA ILE A 28 -3.33 15.17 -0.62
C ILE A 28 -2.59 14.93 -1.94
N ILE A 29 -3.14 14.10 -2.84
CA ILE A 29 -2.49 13.76 -4.12
C ILE A 29 -2.30 15.01 -4.97
N LEU A 30 -3.34 15.86 -5.08
CA LEU A 30 -3.29 17.08 -5.89
C LEU A 30 -2.37 18.15 -5.28
N SER A 31 -2.45 18.38 -3.97
CA SER A 31 -1.62 19.39 -3.28
C SER A 31 -0.13 19.04 -3.29
N LEU A 32 0.21 17.75 -3.36
CA LEU A 32 1.57 17.25 -3.41
C LEU A 32 2.01 16.84 -4.83
N ALA A 33 1.32 17.32 -5.87
CA ALA A 33 1.66 17.10 -7.27
C ALA A 33 1.96 15.63 -7.62
N TRP A 34 1.08 14.71 -7.22
CA TRP A 34 1.20 13.25 -7.43
C TRP A 34 2.43 12.59 -6.78
N THR A 35 3.24 13.32 -6.01
CA THR A 35 4.37 12.77 -5.24
C THR A 35 3.98 11.58 -4.36
N PRO A 36 2.80 11.57 -3.68
CA PRO A 36 2.37 10.42 -2.89
C PRO A 36 2.26 9.13 -3.70
N LEU A 37 1.86 9.19 -4.97
CA LEU A 37 1.77 7.99 -5.82
C LEU A 37 3.16 7.40 -6.10
N ILE A 38 4.15 8.24 -6.39
CA ILE A 38 5.53 7.78 -6.66
C ILE A 38 6.15 7.20 -5.38
N ALA A 39 5.91 7.85 -4.24
CA ALA A 39 6.38 7.38 -2.94
C ALA A 39 5.77 6.01 -2.59
N MET A 40 4.45 5.86 -2.75
CA MET A 40 3.75 4.61 -2.46
C MET A 40 4.11 3.49 -3.45
N LEU A 41 4.30 3.80 -4.73
CA LEU A 41 4.80 2.85 -5.71
C LEU A 41 6.15 2.26 -5.26
N THR A 42 7.08 3.13 -4.85
CA THR A 42 8.40 2.70 -4.33
C THR A 42 8.24 1.85 -3.08
N PHE A 43 7.38 2.27 -2.16
CA PHE A 43 7.11 1.56 -0.91
C PHE A 43 6.55 0.15 -1.15
N HIS A 44 5.63 -0.01 -2.10
CA HIS A 44 5.08 -1.31 -2.48
C HIS A 44 6.10 -2.21 -3.16
N ILE A 45 6.97 -1.66 -4.02
CA ILE A 45 8.06 -2.44 -4.62
C ILE A 45 9.01 -2.98 -3.55
N VAL A 46 9.39 -2.16 -2.58
CA VAL A 46 10.23 -2.59 -1.45
C VAL A 46 9.52 -3.68 -0.64
N ASN A 47 8.27 -3.48 -0.26
CA ASN A 47 7.48 -4.47 0.48
C ASN A 47 7.30 -5.78 -0.31
N LEU A 48 7.13 -5.71 -1.63
CA LEU A 48 7.04 -6.86 -2.52
C LEU A 48 8.34 -7.67 -2.49
N VAL A 49 9.49 -7.01 -2.68
CA VAL A 49 10.80 -7.67 -2.70
C VAL A 49 11.12 -8.31 -1.35
N LEU A 50 10.86 -7.60 -0.25
CA LEU A 50 11.10 -8.11 1.10
C LEU A 50 10.17 -9.29 1.43
N SER A 51 8.88 -9.18 1.13
CA SER A 51 7.90 -10.24 1.38
C SER A 51 8.21 -11.50 0.57
N LYS A 52 8.64 -11.33 -0.70
CA LYS A 52 9.04 -12.47 -1.55
C LYS A 52 10.25 -13.22 -1.01
N LYS A 53 11.22 -12.53 -0.41
CA LYS A 53 12.40 -13.18 0.22
C LYS A 53 12.02 -14.04 1.43
N GLU A 54 10.99 -13.64 2.16
CA GLU A 54 10.51 -14.35 3.36
C GLU A 54 9.35 -15.30 3.08
N ASN A 55 9.01 -15.56 1.80
CA ASN A 55 7.84 -16.35 1.38
C ASN A 55 6.51 -15.89 2.01
N LEU A 56 6.36 -14.58 2.22
CA LEU A 56 5.14 -13.96 2.73
C LEU A 56 4.19 -13.59 1.59
N PRO A 57 2.89 -13.41 1.87
CA PRO A 57 1.93 -12.90 0.89
C PRO A 57 2.40 -11.59 0.23
N ILE A 58 2.09 -11.42 -1.05
CA ILE A 58 2.51 -10.27 -1.86
C ILE A 58 1.36 -9.58 -2.60
N THR A 59 0.12 -10.09 -2.43
CA THR A 59 -1.06 -9.64 -3.17
C THR A 59 -1.34 -8.17 -2.91
N GLY A 60 -1.25 -7.73 -1.65
CA GLY A 60 -1.44 -6.33 -1.28
C GLY A 60 -0.42 -5.40 -1.95
N SER A 61 0.86 -5.78 -1.97
CA SER A 61 1.89 -4.98 -2.64
C SER A 61 1.72 -4.94 -4.16
N ILE A 62 1.27 -6.04 -4.79
CA ILE A 62 0.95 -6.05 -6.22
C ILE A 62 -0.24 -5.13 -6.53
N LEU A 63 -1.32 -5.21 -5.73
CA LEU A 63 -2.47 -4.32 -5.86
C LEU A 63 -2.06 -2.85 -5.72
N GLY A 64 -1.17 -2.55 -4.78
CA GLY A 64 -0.62 -1.20 -4.62
C GLY A 64 0.18 -0.73 -5.83
N ILE A 65 1.01 -1.57 -6.43
CA ILE A 65 1.75 -1.23 -7.66
C ILE A 65 0.79 -0.94 -8.81
N VAL A 66 -0.21 -1.80 -9.03
CA VAL A 66 -1.22 -1.60 -10.07
C VAL A 66 -2.04 -0.34 -9.79
N GLY A 67 -2.46 -0.15 -8.54
CA GLY A 67 -3.21 1.01 -8.06
C GLY A 67 -2.47 2.31 -8.32
N ASN A 68 -1.16 2.36 -8.09
CA ASN A 68 -0.34 3.54 -8.38
C ASN A 68 -0.19 3.80 -9.89
N ALA A 69 -0.17 2.78 -10.74
CA ALA A 69 -0.11 2.95 -12.19
C ALA A 69 -1.40 3.55 -12.79
N ILE A 70 -2.57 3.29 -12.18
CA ILE A 70 -3.88 3.80 -12.61
C ILE A 70 -4.47 4.86 -11.68
N GLY A 71 -3.73 5.25 -10.62
CA GLY A 71 -4.21 6.08 -9.52
C GLY A 71 -4.48 7.54 -9.88
N TRP A 72 -4.09 7.95 -11.07
CA TRP A 72 -4.40 9.27 -11.64
C TRP A 72 -5.83 9.37 -12.16
N ILE A 73 -6.54 8.25 -12.34
CA ILE A 73 -7.95 8.22 -12.74
C ILE A 73 -8.82 8.45 -11.49
N PRO A 74 -9.62 9.54 -11.43
CA PRO A 74 -10.51 9.80 -10.30
C PRO A 74 -11.46 8.62 -10.04
N PHE A 75 -11.85 8.40 -8.78
CA PHE A 75 -12.66 7.26 -8.30
C PHE A 75 -11.98 5.89 -8.43
N VAL A 76 -11.38 5.56 -9.57
CA VAL A 76 -10.62 4.31 -9.76
C VAL A 76 -9.44 4.28 -8.79
N GLY A 77 -8.64 5.35 -8.72
CA GLY A 77 -7.54 5.45 -7.76
C GLY A 77 -8.02 5.29 -6.31
N MET A 78 -9.16 5.89 -5.96
CA MET A 78 -9.72 5.80 -4.60
C MET A 78 -10.11 4.36 -4.24
N ILE A 79 -10.80 3.66 -5.15
CA ILE A 79 -11.17 2.26 -4.96
C ILE A 79 -9.90 1.41 -4.83
N MET A 80 -8.90 1.65 -5.67
CA MET A 80 -7.63 0.92 -5.61
C MET A 80 -6.88 1.14 -4.30
N HIS A 81 -6.86 2.36 -3.76
CA HIS A 81 -6.26 2.64 -2.45
C HIS A 81 -6.98 1.91 -1.32
N ILE A 82 -8.32 1.90 -1.32
CA ILE A 82 -9.13 1.17 -0.32
C ILE A 82 -8.86 -0.34 -0.40
N LEU A 83 -8.90 -0.92 -1.61
CA LEU A 83 -8.63 -2.35 -1.80
C LEU A 83 -7.19 -2.69 -1.36
N THR A 84 -6.22 -1.89 -1.77
CA THR A 84 -4.81 -2.08 -1.38
C THR A 84 -4.66 -2.03 0.14
N ALA A 85 -5.27 -1.05 0.82
CA ALA A 85 -5.24 -0.94 2.27
C ALA A 85 -5.76 -2.21 2.94
N ILE A 86 -6.93 -2.70 2.53
CA ILE A 86 -7.55 -3.91 3.08
C ILE A 86 -6.61 -5.12 2.93
N PHE A 87 -6.13 -5.38 1.70
CA PHE A 87 -5.29 -6.55 1.45
C PHE A 87 -3.96 -6.48 2.19
N VAL A 88 -3.28 -5.34 2.16
CA VAL A 88 -2.00 -5.16 2.87
C VAL A 88 -2.18 -5.29 4.39
N MET A 89 -3.24 -4.74 4.97
CA MET A 89 -3.51 -4.86 6.42
C MET A 89 -3.87 -6.29 6.82
N ILE A 90 -4.63 -7.02 6.00
CA ILE A 90 -4.89 -8.46 6.22
C ILE A 90 -3.57 -9.25 6.21
N GLU A 91 -2.70 -8.97 5.24
CA GLU A 91 -1.38 -9.62 5.18
C GLU A 91 -0.50 -9.27 6.38
N ALA A 92 -0.54 -8.02 6.85
CA ALA A 92 0.16 -7.59 8.05
C ALA A 92 -0.36 -8.34 9.29
N ALA A 93 -1.68 -8.47 9.43
CA ALA A 93 -2.31 -9.19 10.53
C ALA A 93 -1.97 -10.68 10.53
N LYS A 94 -1.93 -11.32 9.35
CA LYS A 94 -1.59 -12.74 9.16
C LYS A 94 -0.09 -13.03 9.22
N THR A 95 0.77 -12.01 9.24
CA THR A 95 2.22 -12.22 9.37
C THR A 95 2.53 -12.62 10.81
N GLU A 96 2.83 -13.90 11.01
CA GLU A 96 3.33 -14.44 12.26
C GLU A 96 4.81 -14.11 12.41
N VAL A 97 5.17 -13.60 13.60
CA VAL A 97 6.53 -13.27 13.98
C VAL A 97 6.85 -14.23 15.11
N ASP A 98 7.72 -15.19 14.83
CA ASP A 98 8.26 -16.06 15.88
C ASP A 98 9.06 -15.17 16.85
N GLU A 99 8.73 -15.22 18.15
CA GLU A 99 9.41 -14.46 19.22
C GLU A 99 10.85 -14.92 19.45
#